data_AF-A0A2B7WP07-F1
#
_entry.id   AF-A0A2B7WP07-F1
#
_cell.length_a   1.000
_cell.length_b   1.000
_cell.length_c   1.000
_cell.angle_alpha   90.00
_cell.angle_beta   90.00
_cell.angle_gamma   90.00
#
_symmetry.space_group_name_H-M   'P 1'
#
loop_
_entity.id
_entity.type
_entity.pdbx_description
1 polymer ?
#
loop_
_entity_poly.entity_id
_entity_poly.type
_entity_poly.pdbx_seq_one_letter_code
_entity_poly.pdbx_strand_id
1 'polypeptide(L)'
;MLKRSCDYGHSAGALSLTGLEYMSDEEKAARISSVANDMTASIIYIAKQAEAGNVTEKHTAPIYDFIDRVCGTEKRQKKSLLRELERQDEQIAQAVKRHQEDIRELMACASTAILRLKARADKLEAELERLRAQDSSKFSDSDNTCPGEAVVLERDEPSKRNDASIAQSTI
;
A
#
# COMPACT_ATOMS: atom_id res chain seq x y z
N MET A 1 24.60 22.82 41.82
CA MET A 1 23.23 22.90 41.29
C MET A 1 22.44 21.73 41.83
N LEU A 2 21.63 21.96 42.87
CA LEU A 2 20.74 20.95 43.45
C LEU A 2 19.50 20.83 42.56
N LYS A 3 19.37 19.70 41.87
CA LYS A 3 18.19 19.33 41.10
C LYS A 3 17.04 19.20 42.10
N ARG A 4 16.07 20.12 42.05
CA ARG A 4 14.82 19.99 42.81
C ARG A 4 14.08 18.77 42.27
N SER A 5 13.88 17.77 43.11
CA SER A 5 12.86 16.75 42.85
C SER A 5 11.52 17.47 42.71
N CYS A 6 10.89 17.31 41.56
CA CYS A 6 9.49 17.63 41.38
C CYS A 6 8.70 16.61 42.20
N ASP A 7 8.41 16.99 43.44
CA ASP A 7 7.45 16.31 44.28
C ASP A 7 6.05 16.62 43.70
N TYR A 8 5.67 15.86 42.66
CA TYR A 8 4.27 15.81 42.26
C TYR A 8 3.55 15.07 43.37
N GLY A 9 2.84 15.83 44.20
CA GLY A 9 2.01 15.30 45.27
C GLY A 9 1.26 14.07 44.78
N HIS A 10 1.50 12.95 45.47
CA HIS A 10 0.87 11.67 45.21
C HIS A 10 -0.66 11.82 45.32
N SER A 11 -1.34 12.13 44.22
CA SER A 11 -2.78 11.89 44.10
C SER A 11 -2.94 10.38 43.93
N ALA A 12 -2.98 9.65 45.04
CA ALA A 12 -3.13 8.20 45.01
C ALA A 12 -4.46 7.80 44.34
N GLY A 13 -4.43 6.79 43.48
CA GLY A 13 -5.62 6.26 42.80
C GLY A 13 -6.10 7.08 41.60
N ALA A 14 -7.41 7.03 41.33
CA ALA A 14 -8.01 7.52 40.08
C ALA A 14 -7.79 9.02 39.80
N LEU A 15 -7.53 9.84 40.83
CA LEU A 15 -7.22 11.26 40.67
C LEU A 15 -5.90 11.50 39.92
N SER A 16 -4.97 10.54 39.92
CA SER A 16 -3.75 10.63 39.11
C SER A 16 -4.02 10.64 37.60
N LEU A 17 -5.20 10.16 37.18
CA LEU A 17 -5.61 10.09 35.78
C LEU A 17 -6.19 11.42 35.25
N THR A 18 -6.30 12.47 36.07
CA THR A 18 -6.76 13.78 35.60
C THR A 18 -5.71 14.41 34.68
N GLY A 19 -6.15 14.97 33.55
CA GLY A 19 -5.26 15.64 32.59
C GLY A 19 -4.44 14.70 31.70
N LEU A 20 -4.82 13.42 31.61
CA LEU A 20 -4.15 12.42 30.74
C LEU A 20 -4.04 12.92 29.29
N GLU A 21 -4.99 13.71 28.82
CA GLU A 21 -5.04 14.28 27.47
C GLU A 21 -3.87 15.23 27.13
N TYR A 22 -3.21 15.80 28.15
CA TYR A 22 -2.09 16.73 27.98
C TYR A 22 -0.72 16.13 28.29
N MET A 23 -0.66 14.84 28.64
CA MET A 23 0.57 14.14 29.03
C MET A 23 1.25 13.46 27.85
N SER A 24 2.54 13.16 27.96
CA SER A 24 3.22 12.28 27.01
C SER A 24 2.70 10.84 27.10
N ASP A 25 2.93 10.04 26.07
CA ASP A 25 2.46 8.64 26.07
C ASP A 25 3.18 7.81 27.14
N GLU A 26 4.44 8.10 27.43
CA GLU A 26 5.19 7.49 28.53
C GLU A 26 4.57 7.86 29.89
N GLU A 27 4.22 9.13 30.08
CA GLU A 27 3.58 9.60 31.32
C GLU A 27 2.18 8.98 31.51
N LYS A 28 1.38 8.91 30.44
CA LYS A 28 0.08 8.21 30.47
C LYS A 28 0.26 6.75 30.87
N ALA A 29 1.18 6.05 30.22
CA ALA A 29 1.45 4.64 30.51
C ALA A 29 1.89 4.44 31.96
N ALA A 30 2.79 5.30 32.47
CA ALA A 30 3.27 5.23 33.84
C ALA A 30 2.15 5.45 34.87
N ARG A 31 1.30 6.47 34.68
CA ARG A 31 0.20 6.76 35.62
C ARG A 31 -0.88 5.69 35.59
N ILE A 32 -1.28 5.23 34.41
CA ILE A 32 -2.24 4.13 34.26
C ILE A 32 -1.69 2.86 34.93
N SER A 33 -0.40 2.56 34.74
CA SER A 33 0.25 1.40 35.37
C SER A 33 0.26 1.51 36.90
N SER A 34 0.53 2.71 37.45
CA SER A 34 0.46 2.94 38.89
C SER A 34 -0.93 2.65 39.46
N VAL A 35 -1.98 3.18 38.83
CA VAL A 35 -3.36 2.95 39.27
C VAL A 35 -3.74 1.47 39.14
N ALA A 36 -3.35 0.81 38.05
CA ALA A 36 -3.61 -0.61 37.87
C ALA A 36 -2.91 -1.47 38.94
N ASN A 37 -1.68 -1.12 39.33
CA ASN A 37 -0.97 -1.79 40.41
C ASN A 37 -1.66 -1.58 41.76
N ASP A 38 -2.10 -0.36 42.08
CA ASP A 38 -2.84 -0.05 43.30
C ASP A 38 -4.16 -0.83 43.37
N MET A 39 -4.89 -0.90 42.26
CA MET A 39 -6.12 -1.68 42.15
C MET A 39 -5.85 -3.18 42.33
N THR A 40 -4.79 -3.70 41.71
CA THR A 40 -4.38 -5.11 41.83
C THR A 40 -4.05 -5.45 43.27
N ALA A 41 -3.23 -4.63 43.92
CA ALA A 41 -2.87 -4.81 45.33
C ALA A 41 -4.12 -4.77 46.24
N SER A 42 -5.05 -3.85 45.97
CA SER A 42 -6.31 -3.72 46.71
C SER A 42 -7.19 -4.96 46.56
N ILE A 43 -7.36 -5.47 45.33
CA ILE A 43 -8.15 -6.69 45.06
C ILE A 43 -7.52 -7.90 45.75
N ILE A 44 -6.19 -8.06 45.67
CA ILE A 44 -5.47 -9.13 46.37
C ILE A 44 -5.68 -9.05 47.88
N TYR A 45 -5.59 -7.84 48.45
CA TYR A 45 -5.82 -7.65 49.89
C TYR A 45 -7.24 -8.04 50.29
N ILE A 46 -8.26 -7.61 49.54
CA ILE A 46 -9.65 -7.96 49.80
C ILE A 46 -9.87 -9.48 49.68
N ALA A 47 -9.27 -10.13 48.68
CA ALA A 47 -9.34 -11.58 48.53
C ALA A 47 -8.79 -12.30 49.77
N LYS A 48 -7.63 -11.86 50.29
CA LYS A 48 -7.08 -12.41 51.56
C LYS A 48 -8.00 -12.19 52.75
N GLN A 49 -8.69 -11.04 52.83
CA GLN A 49 -9.68 -10.80 53.88
C GLN A 49 -10.92 -11.69 53.73
N ALA A 50 -11.30 -12.04 52.51
CA ALA A 50 -12.37 -13.00 52.26
C ALA A 50 -11.96 -14.43 52.68
N GLU A 51 -10.73 -14.85 52.38
CA GLU A 51 -10.17 -16.14 52.84
C GLU A 51 -10.11 -16.23 54.37
N ALA A 52 -9.80 -15.12 55.05
CA ALA A 52 -9.81 -15.04 56.51
C ALA A 52 -11.22 -14.98 57.12
N GLY A 53 -12.29 -14.94 56.30
CA GLY A 53 -13.68 -14.85 56.75
C GLY A 53 -14.11 -13.45 57.22
N ASN A 54 -13.26 -12.43 57.08
CA ASN A 54 -13.56 -11.04 57.47
C ASN A 54 -14.46 -10.33 56.46
N VAL A 55 -14.53 -10.85 55.24
CA VAL A 55 -15.27 -10.28 54.12
C VAL A 55 -16.14 -11.37 53.51
N THR A 56 -17.43 -11.10 53.33
CA THR A 56 -18.38 -12.04 52.73
C THR A 56 -18.55 -11.79 51.23
N GLU A 57 -19.20 -12.72 50.54
CA GLU A 57 -19.52 -12.60 49.12
C GLU A 57 -20.26 -11.30 48.77
N LYS A 58 -21.12 -10.80 49.67
CA LYS A 58 -21.83 -9.52 49.49
C LYS A 58 -20.85 -8.34 49.34
N HIS A 59 -19.71 -8.38 50.00
CA HIS A 59 -18.70 -7.33 49.93
C HIS A 59 -17.77 -7.49 48.70
N THR A 60 -17.59 -8.70 48.18
CA THR A 60 -16.76 -8.97 46.99
C THR A 60 -17.54 -8.90 45.68
N ALA A 61 -18.88 -9.01 45.70
CA ALA A 61 -19.74 -8.88 44.52
C ALA A 61 -19.44 -7.64 43.65
N PRO A 62 -19.21 -6.43 44.20
CA PRO A 62 -18.86 -5.26 43.38
C PRO A 62 -17.55 -5.41 42.58
N ILE A 63 -16.61 -6.22 43.05
CA ILE A 63 -15.34 -6.48 42.34
C ILE A 63 -15.62 -7.35 41.10
N TYR A 64 -16.45 -8.37 41.25
CA TYR A 64 -16.86 -9.22 40.12
C TYR A 64 -17.66 -8.43 39.08
N ASP A 65 -18.61 -7.61 39.51
CA ASP A 65 -19.35 -6.70 38.62
C ASP A 65 -18.42 -5.73 37.86
N PHE A 66 -17.39 -5.22 38.55
CA PHE A 66 -16.38 -4.36 37.93
C PHE A 66 -15.59 -5.11 36.85
N ILE A 67 -15.09 -6.31 37.16
CA ILE A 67 -14.35 -7.15 36.20
C ILE A 67 -15.21 -7.44 34.97
N ASP A 68 -16.47 -7.81 35.15
CA ASP A 68 -17.39 -8.10 34.05
C ASP A 68 -17.62 -6.89 33.14
N ARG A 69 -17.73 -5.68 33.70
CA ARG A 69 -17.86 -4.44 32.92
C ARG A 69 -16.61 -4.13 32.12
N VAL A 70 -15.42 -4.31 32.69
CA VAL A 70 -14.14 -4.12 32.00
C VAL A 70 -14.01 -5.11 30.85
N CYS A 71 -14.13 -6.42 31.12
CA CYS A 71 -14.04 -7.46 30.10
C CYS A 71 -15.14 -7.33 29.02
N GLY A 72 -16.34 -6.90 29.40
CA GLY A 72 -17.43 -6.64 28.47
C GLY A 72 -17.13 -5.50 27.50
N THR A 73 -16.38 -4.48 27.95
CA THR A 73 -15.97 -3.34 27.11
C THR A 73 -14.93 -3.76 26.07
N GLU A 74 -13.91 -4.51 26.48
CA GLU A 74 -12.90 -5.05 25.57
C GLU A 74 -13.52 -5.95 24.49
N LYS A 75 -14.45 -6.84 24.87
CA LYS A 75 -15.18 -7.70 23.93
C LYS A 75 -15.97 -6.88 22.89
N ARG A 76 -16.60 -5.78 23.32
CA ARG A 76 -17.35 -4.88 22.43
C ARG A 76 -16.41 -4.14 21.47
N GLN A 77 -15.30 -3.61 21.95
CA GLN A 77 -14.30 -2.95 21.12
C GLN A 77 -13.72 -3.92 20.08
N LYS A 78 -13.32 -5.12 20.51
CA LYS A 78 -12.83 -6.18 19.60
C LYS A 78 -13.86 -6.52 18.53
N LYS A 79 -15.13 -6.71 18.90
CA LYS A 79 -16.20 -7.02 17.94
C LYS A 79 -16.42 -5.87 16.95
N SER A 80 -16.31 -4.63 17.39
CA SER A 80 -16.42 -3.46 16.51
C SER A 80 -15.28 -3.42 15.50
N LEU A 81 -14.03 -3.68 15.93
CA LEU A 81 -12.87 -3.73 15.05
C LEU A 81 -12.98 -4.85 14.00
N LEU A 82 -13.43 -6.04 14.41
CA LEU A 82 -13.62 -7.16 13.48
C LEU A 82 -14.66 -6.84 12.40
N ARG A 83 -15.78 -6.21 12.77
CA ARG A 83 -16.79 -5.78 11.79
C ARG A 83 -16.26 -4.72 10.82
N GLU A 84 -15.43 -3.81 11.32
CA GLU A 84 -14.83 -2.79 10.48
C GLU A 84 -13.83 -3.39 9.50
N LEU A 85 -13.05 -4.39 9.92
CA LEU A 85 -12.17 -5.16 9.04
C LEU A 85 -12.97 -5.92 7.96
N GLU A 86 -14.04 -6.62 8.34
CA GLU A 86 -14.93 -7.31 7.39
C GLU A 86 -15.49 -6.34 6.34
N ARG A 87 -15.92 -5.16 6.78
CA ARG A 87 -16.42 -4.09 5.88
C ARG A 87 -15.35 -3.62 4.90
N GLN A 88 -14.10 -3.48 5.37
CA GLN A 88 -12.98 -3.07 4.52
C GLN A 88 -12.61 -4.16 3.51
N ASP A 89 -12.59 -5.41 3.93
CA ASP A 89 -12.32 -6.56 3.04
C ASP A 89 -13.35 -6.65 1.92
N GLU A 90 -14.64 -6.46 2.24
CA GLU A 90 -15.72 -6.41 1.24
C GLU A 90 -15.53 -5.26 0.25
N GLN A 91 -15.12 -4.07 0.72
CA GLN A 91 -14.87 -2.91 -0.15
C GLN A 91 -13.67 -3.15 -1.07
N ILE A 92 -12.60 -3.75 -0.56
CA ILE A 92 -11.43 -4.11 -1.34
C ILE A 92 -11.81 -5.14 -2.41
N ALA A 93 -12.56 -6.19 -2.05
CA ALA A 93 -12.99 -7.21 -3.00
C ALA A 93 -13.82 -6.61 -4.15
N GLN A 94 -14.73 -5.68 -3.84
CA GLN A 94 -15.52 -4.97 -4.86
C GLN A 94 -14.64 -4.08 -5.75
N ALA A 95 -13.70 -3.34 -5.17
CA ALA A 95 -12.79 -2.48 -5.93
C ALA A 95 -11.90 -3.31 -6.86
N VAL A 96 -11.35 -4.42 -6.38
CA VAL A 96 -10.54 -5.36 -7.18
C VAL A 96 -11.36 -5.90 -8.35
N LYS A 97 -12.62 -6.29 -8.12
CA LYS A 97 -13.49 -6.79 -9.20
C LYS A 97 -13.70 -5.73 -10.29
N ARG A 98 -14.02 -4.48 -9.89
CA ARG A 98 -14.19 -3.36 -10.84
C ARG A 98 -12.92 -3.12 -11.64
N HIS A 99 -11.77 -3.03 -10.97
CA HIS A 99 -10.49 -2.83 -11.65
C HIS A 99 -10.13 -3.96 -12.61
N GLN A 100 -10.45 -5.21 -12.27
CA GLN A 100 -10.24 -6.33 -13.19
C GLN A 100 -11.12 -6.20 -14.45
N GLU A 101 -12.36 -5.73 -14.31
CA GLU A 101 -13.25 -5.46 -15.44
C GLU A 101 -12.72 -4.30 -16.30
N ASP A 102 -12.32 -3.19 -15.67
CA ASP A 102 -11.73 -2.03 -16.34
C ASP A 102 -10.47 -2.40 -17.14
N ILE A 103 -9.57 -3.18 -16.53
CA ILE A 103 -8.33 -3.66 -17.18
C ILE A 103 -8.69 -4.55 -18.38
N ARG A 104 -9.67 -5.44 -18.23
CA ARG A 104 -10.09 -6.32 -19.33
C ARG A 104 -10.62 -5.51 -20.51
N GLU A 105 -11.45 -4.51 -20.25
CA GLU A 105 -12.00 -3.64 -21.28
C GLU A 105 -10.91 -2.82 -21.98
N LEU A 106 -9.99 -2.24 -21.20
CA LEU A 106 -8.86 -1.48 -21.73
C LEU A 106 -7.98 -2.35 -22.64
N MET A 107 -7.70 -3.59 -22.24
CA MET A 107 -6.93 -4.54 -23.04
C MET A 107 -7.63 -4.90 -24.35
N ALA A 108 -8.96 -5.07 -24.33
CA ALA A 108 -9.74 -5.34 -25.55
C ALA A 108 -9.72 -4.15 -26.52
N CYS A 109 -9.88 -2.94 -25.99
CA CYS A 109 -9.78 -1.69 -26.75
C CYS A 109 -8.39 -1.52 -27.38
N ALA A 110 -7.33 -1.71 -26.59
CA ALA A 110 -5.94 -1.63 -27.06
C ALA A 110 -5.65 -2.65 -28.17
N SER A 111 -6.09 -3.90 -27.99
CA SER A 111 -5.92 -4.96 -29.00
C SER A 111 -6.58 -4.58 -30.33
N THR A 112 -7.79 -4.04 -30.28
CA THR A 112 -8.52 -3.59 -31.47
C THR A 112 -7.80 -2.42 -32.16
N ALA A 113 -7.31 -1.45 -31.38
CA ALA A 113 -6.56 -0.32 -31.91
C ALA A 113 -5.25 -0.77 -32.59
N ILE A 114 -4.52 -1.71 -31.97
CA ILE A 114 -3.29 -2.28 -32.54
C ILE A 114 -3.58 -2.96 -33.88
N LEU A 115 -4.62 -3.80 -33.96
CA LEU A 115 -4.99 -4.47 -35.22
C LEU A 115 -5.34 -3.47 -36.32
N ARG A 116 -6.08 -2.41 -35.98
CA ARG A 116 -6.42 -1.34 -36.93
C ARG A 116 -5.19 -0.57 -37.42
N LEU A 117 -4.25 -0.28 -36.54
CA LEU A 117 -3.02 0.42 -36.89
C LEU A 117 -2.11 -0.46 -37.76
N LYS A 118 -1.98 -1.76 -37.45
CA LYS A 118 -1.26 -2.72 -38.30
C LYS A 118 -1.83 -2.78 -39.70
N ALA A 119 -3.14 -2.97 -39.84
CA ALA A 119 -3.79 -3.00 -41.16
C ALA A 119 -3.59 -1.71 -41.98
N ARG A 120 -3.50 -0.55 -41.30
CA ARG A 120 -3.17 0.73 -41.96
C ARG A 120 -1.72 0.80 -42.39
N ALA A 121 -0.79 0.34 -41.55
CA ALA A 121 0.63 0.27 -41.87
C ALA A 121 0.86 -0.63 -43.09
N ASP A 122 0.30 -1.85 -43.09
CA ASP A 122 0.41 -2.80 -44.19
C ASP A 122 -0.13 -2.22 -45.51
N LYS A 123 -1.25 -1.48 -45.44
CA LYS A 123 -1.82 -0.81 -46.61
C LYS A 123 -0.90 0.28 -47.16
N LEU A 124 -0.33 1.11 -46.28
CA LEU A 124 0.59 2.18 -46.68
C LEU A 124 1.89 1.60 -47.25
N GLU A 125 2.40 0.50 -46.68
CA GLU A 125 3.58 -0.20 -47.19
C GLU A 125 3.34 -0.75 -48.60
N ALA A 126 2.18 -1.39 -48.82
CA ALA A 126 1.80 -1.87 -50.16
C ALA A 126 1.63 -0.73 -51.18
N GLU A 127 1.15 0.43 -50.75
CA GLU A 127 1.00 1.62 -51.61
C GLU A 127 2.37 2.22 -51.98
N LEU A 128 3.29 2.33 -51.02
CA LEU A 128 4.67 2.76 -51.27
C LEU A 128 5.40 1.83 -52.25
N GLU A 129 5.22 0.51 -52.11
CA GLU A 129 5.88 -0.45 -53.00
C GLU A 129 5.33 -0.38 -54.43
N ARG A 130 4.02 -0.13 -54.59
CA ARG A 130 3.41 0.13 -55.90
C ARG A 130 3.94 1.41 -56.54
N LEU A 131 4.06 2.49 -55.77
CA LEU A 131 4.60 3.75 -56.28
C LEU A 131 6.06 3.60 -56.72
N ARG A 132 6.89 2.88 -55.93
CA ARG A 132 8.27 2.55 -56.31
C ARG A 132 8.35 1.75 -57.61
N ALA A 133 7.50 0.75 -57.77
CA ALA A 133 7.44 -0.05 -59.00
C ALA A 133 6.97 0.77 -60.22
N GLN A 134 6.13 1.79 -60.00
CA GLN A 134 5.66 2.68 -61.06
C GLN A 134 6.72 3.72 -61.46
N ASP A 135 7.51 4.20 -60.52
CA ASP A 135 8.61 5.13 -60.79
C ASP A 135 9.79 4.43 -61.50
N SER A 136 10.04 3.15 -61.20
CA SER A 136 11.04 2.36 -61.94
C SER A 136 10.61 2.02 -63.38
N SER A 137 9.31 1.90 -63.66
CA SER A 137 8.81 1.65 -65.03
C SER A 137 8.75 2.90 -65.92
N LYS A 138 8.89 4.11 -65.36
CA LYS A 138 8.92 5.37 -66.12
C LYS A 138 10.32 5.76 -66.59
N PHE A 139 11.36 5.08 -66.10
CA PHE A 139 12.76 5.35 -66.45
C PHE A 139 13.30 4.41 -67.56
N SER A 140 12.53 3.41 -67.97
CA SER A 140 12.96 2.42 -68.99
C SER A 140 12.60 2.79 -70.44
N ASP A 141 11.99 3.94 -70.70
CA ASP A 141 11.67 4.43 -72.06
C ASP A 141 12.66 5.49 -72.59
N SER A 142 13.82 5.67 -71.95
CA SER A 142 14.88 6.54 -72.48
C SER A 142 16.27 5.92 -72.35
N ASP A 143 16.50 4.82 -73.06
CA ASP A 143 17.83 4.51 -73.57
C ASP A 143 17.89 4.94 -75.05
N ASN A 144 18.54 6.10 -75.27
CA ASN A 144 19.26 6.34 -76.51
C ASN A 144 20.74 6.48 -76.14
N THR A 145 21.55 5.66 -76.79
CA THR A 145 22.95 5.32 -76.60
C THR A 145 23.92 6.50 -76.54
N CYS A 146 24.98 6.41 -75.70
CA CYS A 146 26.36 6.76 -76.07
C CYS A 146 27.42 6.14 -75.11
N PRO A 147 28.63 5.76 -75.57
CA PRO A 147 29.53 4.84 -74.86
C PRO A 147 30.79 5.50 -74.24
N GLY A 148 31.44 4.75 -73.32
CA GLY A 148 32.75 5.03 -72.69
C GLY A 148 32.62 5.76 -71.35
N GLU A 149 33.26 5.39 -70.24
CA GLU A 149 34.60 4.84 -70.04
C GLU A 149 34.64 4.08 -68.70
N ALA A 150 35.51 3.08 -68.60
CA ALA A 150 35.71 2.27 -67.39
C ALA A 150 36.64 2.94 -66.39
N VAL A 151 36.28 3.04 -65.10
CA VAL A 151 37.26 3.10 -63.98
C VAL A 151 36.69 2.50 -62.69
N VAL A 152 37.21 1.31 -62.37
CA VAL A 152 37.72 0.83 -61.06
C VAL A 152 36.79 0.78 -59.84
N LEU A 153 36.57 -0.48 -59.44
CA LEU A 153 36.32 -1.03 -58.11
C LEU A 153 37.07 -0.32 -56.97
N GLU A 154 36.36 0.04 -55.90
CA GLU A 154 36.80 -0.38 -54.57
C GLU A 154 35.60 -0.56 -53.63
N ARG A 155 35.54 -1.76 -53.06
CA ARG A 155 34.64 -2.14 -51.98
C ARG A 155 35.22 -1.58 -50.69
N ASP A 156 34.39 -1.02 -49.83
CA ASP A 156 34.55 -1.17 -48.39
C ASP A 156 33.20 -1.12 -47.68
N GLU A 157 33.01 -2.09 -46.80
CA GLU A 157 31.86 -2.42 -45.96
C GLU A 157 32.38 -2.39 -44.50
N PRO A 158 31.53 -2.46 -43.46
CA PRO A 158 30.81 -1.36 -42.82
C PRO A 158 31.31 -1.11 -41.36
N SER A 159 30.85 -0.06 -40.66
CA SER A 159 30.80 -0.13 -39.17
C SER A 159 30.05 0.99 -38.44
N LYS A 160 29.03 0.54 -37.69
CA LYS A 160 28.64 0.93 -36.32
C LYS A 160 27.95 2.28 -36.10
N ARG A 161 26.62 2.23 -35.91
CA ARG A 161 25.87 3.17 -35.06
C ARG A 161 25.30 2.43 -33.85
N ASN A 162 25.93 2.72 -32.71
CA ASN A 162 25.40 2.94 -31.37
C ASN A 162 24.07 2.27 -30.98
N ASP A 163 24.19 1.16 -30.25
CA ASP A 163 23.20 0.73 -29.27
C ASP A 163 23.44 1.48 -27.96
N ALA A 164 22.54 2.39 -27.61
CA ALA A 164 22.40 2.92 -26.26
C ALA A 164 21.32 2.10 -25.54
N SER A 165 21.74 1.05 -24.82
CA SER A 165 20.86 0.34 -23.88
C SER A 165 20.90 1.00 -22.50
N ILE A 166 19.80 1.70 -22.26
CA ILE A 166 19.08 1.94 -21.00
C ILE A 166 19.58 1.15 -19.78
N ALA A 167 19.80 1.91 -18.71
CA ALA A 167 20.10 1.45 -17.36
C ALA A 167 19.02 0.52 -16.79
N GLN A 168 19.47 -0.58 -16.17
CA GLN A 168 18.66 -1.36 -15.25
C GLN A 168 18.63 -0.63 -13.90
N SER A 169 17.47 -0.10 -13.53
CA SER A 169 17.12 0.18 -12.12
C SER A 169 16.59 -1.11 -11.51
N THR A 170 17.40 -1.73 -10.66
CA THR A 170 16.98 -2.79 -9.74
C THR A 170 16.36 -2.14 -8.50
N ILE A 171 15.12 -2.53 -8.19
CA ILE A 171 14.54 -2.50 -6.84
C ILE A 171 14.91 -3.81 -6.17
#